data_AF-A0A158EJQ3-F1
#
_entry.id   AF-A0A158EJQ3-F1
#
_cell.length_a   1.000
_cell.length_b   1.000
_cell.length_c   1.000
_cell.angle_alpha   90.00
_cell.angle_beta   90.00
_cell.angle_gamma   90.00
#
_symmetry.space_group_name_H-M   'P 1'
#
loop_
_entity.id
_entity.type
_entity.pdbx_description
1 polymer ?
#
loop_
_entity_poly.entity_id
_entity_poly.type
_entity_poly.pdbx_seq_one_letter_code
_entity_poly.pdbx_strand_id
1 'polypeptide(L)'
;MLQIPLTGLAHVIFSLPKHNRITAFNDVLAQTYVLEGDSKPPVLWELTDTIHRMEEFYQVVAFNSVLAHTDALNEEARLTLLTELTSIIDRLQELDRSEAFNGVLTKAGALNEDRRQIVLSELAQKIYQLPEEEQMTALSAVAAHAAGLKASAQYNLLKELDQVSNVILERIRPSADEQ
;
A
#
# COMPACT_ATOMS: atom_id res chain seq x y z
N MET A 1 -23.42 10.12 16.55
CA MET A 1 -22.80 9.03 17.35
C MET A 1 -22.73 7.71 16.55
N LEU A 2 -22.23 7.71 15.31
CA LEU A 2 -22.14 6.49 14.47
C LEU A 2 -20.70 5.99 14.25
N GLN A 3 -19.69 6.66 14.80
CA GLN A 3 -18.28 6.34 14.55
C GLN A 3 -17.79 5.10 15.31
N ILE A 4 -18.13 4.99 16.61
CA ILE A 4 -17.79 3.84 17.46
C ILE A 4 -18.32 2.50 16.92
N PRO A 5 -19.59 2.41 16.42
CA PRO A 5 -20.06 1.14 15.88
C PRO A 5 -19.34 0.72 14.59
N LEU A 6 -18.98 1.62 13.67
CA LEU A 6 -18.33 1.22 12.41
C LEU A 6 -16.89 0.74 12.59
N THR A 7 -16.09 1.42 13.41
CA THR A 7 -14.73 0.95 13.74
C THR A 7 -14.79 -0.41 14.45
N GLY A 8 -15.73 -0.58 15.39
CA GLY A 8 -15.94 -1.87 16.05
C GLY A 8 -16.41 -2.97 15.09
N LEU A 9 -17.27 -2.65 14.13
CA LEU A 9 -17.70 -3.58 13.09
C LEU A 9 -16.54 -3.98 12.17
N ALA A 10 -15.73 -3.01 11.72
CA ALA A 10 -14.51 -3.27 10.94
C ALA A 10 -13.60 -4.26 11.67
N HIS A 11 -13.34 -3.99 12.96
CA HIS A 11 -12.50 -4.83 13.80
C HIS A 11 -12.97 -6.28 13.87
N VAL A 12 -14.28 -6.55 13.93
CA VAL A 12 -14.79 -7.92 14.11
C VAL A 12 -15.04 -8.69 12.81
N ILE A 13 -14.82 -8.10 11.62
CA ILE A 13 -15.02 -8.77 10.33
C ILE A 13 -14.28 -10.12 10.28
N PHE A 14 -13.04 -10.18 10.78
CA PHE A 14 -12.25 -11.40 10.76
C PHE A 14 -12.87 -12.55 11.58
N SER A 15 -13.77 -12.25 12.53
CA SER A 15 -14.47 -13.24 13.35
C SER A 15 -15.66 -13.87 12.62
N LEU A 16 -16.06 -13.33 11.47
CA LEU A 16 -17.14 -13.88 10.65
C LEU A 16 -16.68 -15.13 9.88
N PRO A 17 -17.62 -16.01 9.49
CA PRO A 17 -17.35 -17.07 8.51
C PRO A 17 -16.71 -16.49 7.25
N LYS A 18 -15.70 -17.17 6.69
CA LYS A 18 -14.87 -16.65 5.57
C LYS A 18 -15.70 -16.06 4.42
N HIS A 19 -16.72 -16.79 3.97
CA HIS A 19 -17.62 -16.39 2.89
C HIS A 19 -18.43 -15.11 3.17
N ASN A 20 -18.59 -14.70 4.44
CA ASN A 20 -19.30 -13.46 4.81
C ASN A 20 -18.37 -12.25 4.95
N ARG A 21 -17.04 -12.47 5.02
CA ARG A 21 -16.08 -11.40 5.35
C ARG A 21 -16.06 -10.30 4.30
N ILE A 22 -16.04 -10.65 3.01
CA ILE A 22 -16.01 -9.67 1.92
C ILE A 22 -17.30 -8.85 1.84
N THR A 23 -18.46 -9.48 2.08
CA THR A 23 -19.74 -8.76 2.15
C THR A 23 -19.74 -7.77 3.31
N ALA A 24 -19.38 -8.22 4.53
CA ALA A 24 -19.32 -7.34 5.69
C ALA A 24 -18.29 -6.21 5.53
N PHE A 25 -17.14 -6.51 4.93
CA PHE A 25 -16.12 -5.52 4.58
C PHE A 25 -16.69 -4.45 3.65
N ASN A 26 -17.33 -4.86 2.55
CA ASN A 26 -17.92 -3.94 1.58
C ASN A 26 -19.05 -3.11 2.20
N ASP A 27 -19.86 -3.69 3.09
CA ASP A 27 -20.93 -2.99 3.79
C ASP A 27 -20.39 -1.92 4.75
N VAL A 28 -19.32 -2.22 5.49
CA VAL A 28 -18.66 -1.24 6.38
C VAL A 28 -17.95 -0.16 5.56
N LEU A 29 -17.30 -0.54 4.46
CA LEU A 29 -16.64 0.40 3.56
C LEU A 29 -17.65 1.34 2.89
N ALA A 30 -18.79 0.83 2.41
CA ALA A 30 -19.87 1.64 1.85
C ALA A 30 -20.42 2.66 2.87
N GLN A 31 -20.56 2.26 4.13
CA GLN A 31 -20.96 3.18 5.20
C GLN A 31 -19.85 4.19 5.56
N THR A 32 -18.59 3.87 5.29
CA THR A 32 -17.47 4.80 5.49
C THR A 32 -17.49 5.95 4.48
N TYR A 33 -18.00 5.73 3.26
CA TYR A 33 -18.13 6.80 2.25
C TYR A 33 -18.98 7.98 2.73
N VAL A 34 -20.05 7.70 3.48
CA VAL A 34 -21.00 8.72 3.97
C VAL A 34 -20.55 9.41 5.26
N LEU A 35 -19.43 8.98 5.86
CA LEU A 35 -18.86 9.68 7.00
C LEU A 35 -18.26 11.01 6.55
N GLU A 36 -18.19 11.98 7.46
CA GLU A 36 -17.59 13.29 7.19
C GLU A 36 -16.25 13.44 7.90
N GLY A 37 -15.32 14.13 7.24
CA GLY A 37 -14.02 14.55 7.79
C GLY A 37 -13.25 13.43 8.51
N ASP A 38 -12.84 13.72 9.74
CA ASP A 38 -11.93 12.89 10.54
C ASP A 38 -12.57 11.59 11.09
N SER A 39 -13.82 11.30 10.71
CA SER A 39 -14.48 10.04 11.08
C SER A 39 -14.08 8.85 10.19
N LYS A 40 -13.62 9.11 8.97
CA LYS A 40 -13.22 8.07 8.00
C LYS A 40 -11.94 7.30 8.40
N PRO A 41 -10.84 7.96 8.80
CA PRO A 41 -9.55 7.30 8.94
C PRO A 41 -9.55 6.11 9.90
N PRO A 42 -10.14 6.19 11.12
CA PRO A 42 -10.16 5.05 12.03
C PRO A 42 -10.85 3.80 11.45
N VAL A 43 -11.91 3.96 10.67
CA VAL A 43 -12.60 2.82 10.04
C VAL A 43 -11.75 2.24 8.92
N LEU A 44 -11.14 3.09 8.10
CA LEU A 44 -10.27 2.65 7.00
C LEU A 44 -9.03 1.92 7.51
N TRP A 45 -8.44 2.34 8.63
CA TRP A 45 -7.31 1.64 9.25
C TRP A 45 -7.66 0.24 9.72
N GLU A 46 -8.78 0.09 10.43
CA GLU A 46 -9.26 -1.24 10.84
C GLU A 46 -9.56 -2.12 9.61
N LEU A 47 -10.18 -1.56 8.56
CA LEU A 47 -10.41 -2.30 7.32
C LEU A 47 -9.08 -2.73 6.68
N THR A 48 -8.06 -1.87 6.63
CA THR A 48 -6.73 -2.25 6.13
C THR A 48 -6.13 -3.42 6.91
N ASP A 49 -6.21 -3.44 8.25
CA ASP A 49 -5.73 -4.57 9.05
C ASP A 49 -6.51 -5.86 8.73
N THR A 50 -7.78 -5.77 8.35
CA THR A 50 -8.56 -6.97 8.02
C THR A 50 -8.19 -7.62 6.68
N ILE A 51 -7.61 -6.86 5.73
CA ILE A 51 -7.36 -7.33 4.34
C ILE A 51 -6.55 -8.64 4.33
N HIS A 52 -5.43 -8.68 5.04
CA HIS A 52 -4.54 -9.87 5.05
C HIS A 52 -5.19 -11.12 5.69
N ARG A 53 -6.34 -10.96 6.37
CA ARG A 53 -7.11 -12.07 6.98
C ARG A 53 -8.29 -12.51 6.11
N MET A 54 -8.46 -11.92 4.93
CA MET A 54 -9.46 -12.31 3.95
C MET A 54 -8.98 -13.52 3.14
N GLU A 55 -9.91 -14.17 2.46
CA GLU A 55 -9.55 -15.18 1.45
C GLU A 55 -8.73 -14.49 0.36
N GLU A 56 -7.68 -15.15 -0.11
CA GLU A 56 -6.64 -14.55 -0.94
C GLU A 56 -7.21 -13.85 -2.19
N PHE A 57 -8.18 -14.48 -2.86
CA PHE A 57 -8.88 -13.93 -4.02
C PHE A 57 -9.56 -12.57 -3.77
N TYR A 58 -9.92 -12.25 -2.52
CA TYR A 58 -10.56 -10.99 -2.15
C TYR A 58 -9.58 -9.91 -1.66
N GLN A 59 -8.31 -10.25 -1.42
CA GLN A 59 -7.37 -9.32 -0.78
C GLN A 59 -7.09 -8.10 -1.65
N VAL A 60 -6.77 -8.29 -2.94
CA VAL A 60 -6.50 -7.17 -3.86
C VAL A 60 -7.74 -6.31 -4.11
N VAL A 61 -8.92 -6.93 -4.17
CA VAL A 61 -10.19 -6.20 -4.33
C VAL A 61 -10.47 -5.33 -3.10
N ALA A 62 -10.29 -5.87 -1.89
CA ALA A 62 -10.44 -5.14 -0.65
C ALA A 62 -9.40 -4.01 -0.51
N PHE A 63 -8.15 -4.29 -0.88
CA PHE A 63 -7.06 -3.32 -0.94
C PHE A 63 -7.39 -2.14 -1.85
N ASN A 64 -7.75 -2.41 -3.10
CA ASN A 64 -8.08 -1.39 -4.09
C ASN A 64 -9.30 -0.57 -3.66
N SER A 65 -10.27 -1.21 -3.02
CA SER A 65 -11.45 -0.52 -2.51
C SER A 65 -11.10 0.46 -1.38
N VAL A 66 -10.19 0.10 -0.46
CA VAL A 66 -9.69 1.02 0.57
C VAL A 66 -8.79 2.10 -0.03
N LEU A 67 -7.90 1.74 -0.96
CA LEU A 67 -7.04 2.67 -1.68
C LEU A 67 -7.85 3.77 -2.38
N ALA A 68 -9.01 3.45 -2.97
CA ALA A 68 -9.90 4.43 -3.59
C ALA A 68 -10.44 5.50 -2.60
N HIS A 69 -10.48 5.21 -1.30
CA HIS A 69 -10.93 6.18 -0.29
C HIS A 69 -9.90 7.25 0.02
N THR A 70 -8.62 7.05 -0.33
CA THR A 70 -7.53 7.99 -0.04
C THR A 70 -7.77 9.38 -0.63
N ASP A 71 -8.49 9.48 -1.75
CA ASP A 71 -8.80 10.75 -2.41
C ASP A 71 -9.70 11.65 -1.57
N ALA A 72 -10.60 11.05 -0.78
CA ALA A 72 -11.55 11.77 0.06
C ALA A 72 -10.99 12.15 1.44
N LEU A 73 -9.73 11.80 1.73
CA LEU A 73 -9.08 12.10 3.00
C LEU A 73 -8.31 13.42 2.94
N ASN A 74 -8.20 14.06 4.11
CA ASN A 74 -7.23 15.13 4.31
C ASN A 74 -5.80 14.55 4.18
N GLU A 75 -4.82 15.44 4.09
CA GLU A 75 -3.46 15.02 3.72
C GLU A 75 -2.76 14.13 4.76
N GLU A 76 -3.04 14.34 6.05
CA GLU A 76 -2.47 13.55 7.13
C GLU A 76 -3.05 12.14 7.19
N ALA A 77 -4.38 12.05 7.09
CA ALA A 77 -5.06 10.77 7.01
C ALA A 77 -4.69 10.01 5.72
N ARG A 78 -4.50 10.72 4.60
CA ARG A 78 -4.05 10.13 3.34
C ARG A 78 -2.65 9.54 3.47
N LEU A 79 -1.69 10.28 4.04
CA LEU A 79 -0.35 9.77 4.30
C LEU A 79 -0.42 8.49 5.14
N THR A 80 -1.11 8.55 6.28
CA THR A 80 -1.20 7.42 7.20
C THR A 80 -1.80 6.19 6.52
N LEU A 81 -2.91 6.35 5.78
CA LEU A 81 -3.54 5.24 5.09
C LEU A 81 -2.66 4.67 3.97
N LEU A 82 -1.95 5.50 3.21
CA LEU A 82 -1.04 5.02 2.16
C LEU A 82 0.15 4.25 2.75
N THR A 83 0.71 4.70 3.87
CA THR A 83 1.76 3.97 4.59
C THR A 83 1.26 2.61 5.09
N GLU A 84 0.07 2.56 5.68
CA GLU A 84 -0.54 1.31 6.13
C GLU A 84 -0.79 0.36 4.95
N LEU A 85 -1.32 0.86 3.83
CA LEU A 85 -1.50 0.06 2.61
C LEU A 85 -0.16 -0.44 2.06
N THR A 86 0.87 0.41 1.98
CA THR A 86 2.22 -0.01 1.58
C THR A 86 2.74 -1.15 2.45
N SER A 87 2.48 -1.08 3.76
CA SER A 87 2.98 -2.04 4.73
C SER A 87 2.46 -3.47 4.51
N ILE A 88 1.28 -3.63 3.90
CA ILE A 88 0.63 -4.92 3.68
C ILE A 88 0.79 -5.47 2.26
N ILE A 89 1.47 -4.75 1.35
CA ILE A 89 1.66 -5.20 -0.05
C ILE A 89 2.29 -6.60 -0.10
N ASP A 90 3.30 -6.89 0.73
CA ASP A 90 3.98 -8.19 0.78
C ASP A 90 3.09 -9.34 1.29
N ARG A 91 1.94 -9.02 1.90
CA ARG A 91 0.96 -10.01 2.36
C ARG A 91 -0.06 -10.39 1.29
N LEU A 92 -0.10 -9.66 0.17
CA LEU A 92 -0.96 -9.99 -0.97
C LEU A 92 -0.35 -11.17 -1.76
N GLN A 93 -1.19 -11.82 -2.58
CA GLN A 93 -0.71 -12.79 -3.55
C GLN A 93 0.32 -12.15 -4.47
N GLU A 94 1.37 -12.89 -4.82
CA GLU A 94 2.50 -12.40 -5.61
C GLU A 94 2.07 -11.67 -6.88
N LEU A 95 1.09 -12.21 -7.61
CA LEU A 95 0.55 -11.63 -8.84
C LEU A 95 -0.19 -10.29 -8.62
N ASP A 96 -0.70 -10.04 -7.41
CA ASP A 96 -1.44 -8.82 -7.07
C ASP A 96 -0.54 -7.71 -6.52
N ARG A 97 0.69 -8.04 -6.09
CA ARG A 97 1.58 -7.09 -5.41
C ARG A 97 1.94 -5.91 -6.30
N SER A 98 2.20 -6.16 -7.58
CA SER A 98 2.57 -5.11 -8.55
C SER A 98 1.42 -4.14 -8.81
N GLU A 99 0.17 -4.63 -8.87
CA GLU A 99 -1.01 -3.77 -9.01
C GLU A 99 -1.18 -2.88 -7.77
N ALA A 100 -1.14 -3.49 -6.58
CA ALA A 100 -1.27 -2.77 -5.31
C ALA A 100 -0.17 -1.70 -5.14
N PHE A 101 1.08 -2.07 -5.47
CA PHE A 101 2.23 -1.17 -5.46
C PHE A 101 2.02 0.04 -6.37
N ASN A 102 1.64 -0.20 -7.64
CA ASN A 102 1.43 0.88 -8.60
C ASN A 102 0.25 1.77 -8.21
N GLY A 103 -0.79 1.20 -7.60
CA GLY A 103 -1.90 1.95 -7.03
C GLY A 103 -1.43 2.93 -5.94
N VAL A 104 -0.65 2.44 -4.96
CA VAL A 104 -0.13 3.29 -3.89
C VAL A 104 0.85 4.34 -4.43
N LEU A 105 1.75 3.96 -5.35
CA LEU A 105 2.68 4.88 -5.99
C LEU A 105 1.94 6.04 -6.68
N THR A 106 0.88 5.73 -7.42
CA THR A 106 0.03 6.72 -8.10
C THR A 106 -0.60 7.68 -7.09
N LYS A 107 -1.17 7.17 -5.99
CA LYS A 107 -1.78 8.01 -4.95
C LYS A 107 -0.74 8.84 -4.18
N ALA A 108 0.45 8.31 -3.96
CA ALA A 108 1.56 9.03 -3.34
C ALA A 108 1.99 10.24 -4.18
N GLY A 109 1.91 10.16 -5.51
CA GLY A 109 2.19 11.26 -6.42
C GLY A 109 1.37 12.53 -6.15
N ALA A 110 0.17 12.39 -5.58
CA ALA A 110 -0.74 13.49 -5.23
C ALA A 110 -0.54 14.06 -3.82
N LEU A 111 0.41 13.55 -3.03
CA LEU A 111 0.79 14.13 -1.75
C LEU A 111 1.71 15.35 -1.95
N ASN A 112 1.77 16.24 -0.97
CA ASN A 112 2.87 17.20 -0.91
C ASN A 112 4.22 16.48 -0.84
N GLU A 113 5.27 17.23 -1.12
CA GLU A 113 6.61 16.71 -1.27
C GLU A 113 7.13 15.96 -0.03
N ASP A 114 7.00 16.55 1.16
CA ASP A 114 7.55 16.01 2.40
C ASP A 114 6.84 14.69 2.77
N ARG A 115 5.53 14.59 2.52
CA ARG A 115 4.74 13.37 2.76
C ARG A 115 4.94 12.33 1.67
N ARG A 116 5.06 12.77 0.41
CA ARG A 116 5.33 11.89 -0.73
C ARG A 116 6.65 11.15 -0.53
N GLN A 117 7.69 11.84 -0.05
CA GLN A 117 8.98 11.21 0.24
C GLN A 117 8.83 10.00 1.19
N ILE A 118 8.02 10.11 2.25
CA ILE A 118 7.82 9.04 3.23
C ILE A 118 7.25 7.79 2.53
N VAL A 119 6.16 7.94 1.77
CA VAL A 119 5.52 6.82 1.06
C VAL A 119 6.46 6.23 0.00
N LEU A 120 7.24 7.06 -0.70
CA LEU A 120 8.20 6.57 -1.70
C LEU A 120 9.34 5.76 -1.08
N SER A 121 9.86 6.15 0.08
CA SER A 121 10.87 5.36 0.79
C SER A 121 10.31 4.02 1.26
N GLU A 122 9.08 3.98 1.74
CA GLU A 122 8.43 2.70 2.11
C GLU A 122 8.20 1.81 0.88
N LEU A 123 7.74 2.39 -0.24
CA LEU A 123 7.60 1.64 -1.49
C LEU A 123 8.94 1.12 -2.00
N ALA A 124 10.03 1.90 -1.90
CA ALA A 124 11.37 1.43 -2.27
C ALA A 124 11.74 0.14 -1.51
N GLN A 125 11.38 0.05 -0.24
CA GLN A 125 11.56 -1.16 0.58
C GLN A 125 10.62 -2.31 0.22
N LYS A 126 9.57 -2.10 -0.58
CA LYS A 126 8.69 -3.19 -1.03
C LYS A 126 9.08 -3.76 -2.39
N ILE A 127 10.00 -3.12 -3.12
CA ILE A 127 10.40 -3.55 -4.47
C ILE A 127 10.88 -5.01 -4.48
N TYR A 128 11.69 -5.44 -3.50
CA TYR A 128 12.21 -6.81 -3.46
C TYR A 128 11.16 -7.90 -3.17
N GLN A 129 9.94 -7.50 -2.82
CA GLN A 129 8.80 -8.39 -2.57
C GLN A 129 7.90 -8.52 -3.81
N LEU A 130 8.15 -7.74 -4.86
CA LEU A 130 7.44 -7.85 -6.13
C LEU A 130 7.97 -9.05 -6.94
N PRO A 131 7.18 -9.57 -7.90
CA PRO A 131 7.67 -10.51 -8.91
C PRO A 131 8.97 -10.01 -9.54
N GLU A 132 9.95 -10.90 -9.72
CA GLU A 132 11.31 -10.57 -10.14
C GLU A 132 11.34 -9.70 -11.41
N GLU A 133 10.49 -10.06 -12.38
CA GLU A 133 10.32 -9.37 -13.65
C GLU A 133 9.79 -7.94 -13.53
N GLU A 134 9.14 -7.60 -12.41
CA GLU A 134 8.56 -6.28 -12.15
C GLU A 134 9.48 -5.38 -11.31
N GLN A 135 10.51 -5.92 -10.65
CA GLN A 135 11.32 -5.18 -9.67
C GLN A 135 12.06 -4.00 -10.30
N MET A 136 12.64 -4.18 -11.50
CA MET A 136 13.36 -3.11 -12.20
C MET A 136 12.42 -2.02 -12.74
N THR A 137 11.21 -2.40 -13.15
CA THR A 137 10.16 -1.47 -13.57
C THR A 137 9.71 -0.63 -12.38
N ALA A 138 9.46 -1.26 -11.23
CA ALA A 138 9.08 -0.60 -9.99
C ALA A 138 10.18 0.37 -9.49
N LEU A 139 11.44 -0.05 -9.54
CA LEU A 139 12.59 0.81 -9.20
C LEU A 139 12.62 2.07 -10.06
N SER A 140 12.46 1.91 -11.37
CA SER A 140 12.42 3.04 -12.32
C SER A 140 11.23 3.96 -12.05
N ALA A 141 10.06 3.39 -11.71
CA ALA A 141 8.86 4.15 -11.41
C ALA A 141 8.98 4.98 -10.12
N VAL A 142 9.58 4.43 -9.06
CA VAL A 142 9.86 5.17 -7.81
C VAL A 142 10.88 6.27 -8.06
N ALA A 143 11.95 5.99 -8.82
CA ALA A 143 12.94 7.00 -9.19
C ALA A 143 12.33 8.16 -9.99
N ALA A 144 11.38 7.88 -10.90
CA ALA A 144 10.66 8.91 -11.63
C ALA A 144 9.82 9.81 -10.70
N HIS A 145 9.17 9.24 -9.69
CA HIS A 145 8.42 10.01 -8.69
C HIS A 145 9.33 10.82 -7.76
N ALA A 146 10.58 10.38 -7.57
CA ALA A 146 11.59 11.12 -6.82
C ALA A 146 12.04 12.42 -7.50
N ALA A 147 11.88 12.54 -8.82
CA ALA A 147 12.35 13.71 -9.60
C ALA A 147 11.66 15.04 -9.19
N GLY A 148 10.50 14.96 -8.53
CA GLY A 148 9.79 16.12 -8.00
C GLY A 148 10.13 16.49 -6.55
N LEU A 149 11.11 15.84 -5.93
CA LEU A 149 11.51 16.09 -4.53
C LEU A 149 12.66 17.12 -4.45
N LYS A 150 12.83 17.77 -3.29
CA LYS A 150 14.01 18.57 -2.94
C LYS A 150 15.27 17.71 -3.08
N ALA A 151 16.37 18.35 -3.44
CA ALA A 151 17.65 17.68 -3.69
C ALA A 151 18.09 16.72 -2.57
N SER A 152 17.91 17.08 -1.30
CA SER A 152 18.27 16.22 -0.17
C SER A 152 17.37 14.97 -0.06
N ALA A 153 16.07 15.15 -0.24
CA ALA A 153 15.08 14.07 -0.22
C ALA A 153 15.29 13.12 -1.41
N GLN A 154 15.46 13.69 -2.59
CA GLN A 154 15.77 12.97 -3.81
C GLN A 154 17.07 12.18 -3.67
N TYR A 155 18.13 12.79 -3.15
CA TYR A 155 19.42 12.12 -2.94
C TYR A 155 19.30 10.90 -2.01
N ASN A 156 18.60 11.06 -0.88
CA ASN A 156 18.41 9.95 0.07
C ASN A 156 17.62 8.80 -0.56
N LEU A 157 16.52 9.10 -1.26
CA LEU A 157 15.72 8.08 -1.92
C LEU A 157 16.48 7.40 -3.06
N LEU A 158 17.25 8.13 -3.87
CA LEU A 158 18.08 7.52 -4.92
C LEU A 158 19.17 6.62 -4.34
N LYS A 159 19.74 6.98 -3.18
CA LYS A 159 20.69 6.12 -2.46
C LYS A 159 20.03 4.84 -1.95
N GLU A 160 18.80 4.91 -1.45
CA GLU A 160 18.02 3.73 -1.06
C GLU A 160 17.74 2.84 -2.27
N LEU A 161 17.34 3.42 -3.40
CA LEU A 161 17.09 2.67 -4.64
C LEU A 161 18.36 2.03 -5.21
N ASP A 162 19.52 2.67 -5.08
CA ASP A 162 20.81 2.08 -5.46
C ASP A 162 21.12 0.83 -4.64
N GLN A 163 20.85 0.87 -3.32
CA GLN A 163 21.00 -0.30 -2.46
C GLN A 163 20.06 -1.44 -2.87
N VAL A 164 18.80 -1.12 -3.18
CA VAL A 164 17.82 -2.11 -3.66
C VAL A 164 18.26 -2.69 -5.00
N SER A 165 18.72 -1.86 -5.94
CA SER A 165 19.25 -2.28 -7.24
C SER A 165 20.38 -3.29 -7.10
N ASN A 166 21.35 -3.00 -6.22
CA ASN A 166 22.48 -3.90 -5.99
C ASN A 166 22.04 -5.27 -5.47
N VAL A 167 21.07 -5.32 -4.54
CA VAL A 167 20.52 -6.59 -4.02
C VAL A 167 19.81 -7.38 -5.12
N ILE A 168 19.05 -6.71 -6.00
CA ILE A 168 18.37 -7.36 -7.12
C ILE A 168 19.39 -7.95 -8.10
N LEU A 169 20.40 -7.16 -8.48
CA LEU A 169 21.44 -7.59 -9.42
C LEU A 169 22.27 -8.76 -8.88
N GLU A 170 22.52 -8.83 -7.58
CA GLU A 170 23.21 -9.95 -6.94
C GLU A 170 22.41 -11.26 -7.02
N ARG A 171 21.07 -11.21 -6.96
CA ARG A 171 20.20 -12.40 -7.10
C ARG A 171 20.18 -12.95 -8.52
N ILE A 172 20.28 -12.07 -9.52
CA ILE A 172 20.20 -12.42 -10.94
C ILE A 172 21.55 -12.92 -11.48
N ARG A 173 22.67 -12.64 -10.80
CA ARG A 173 23.98 -13.16 -11.23
C ARG A 173 23.97 -14.70 -11.19
N PRO A 174 24.23 -15.38 -12.31
CA PRO A 174 24.39 -16.83 -12.30
C PRO A 174 25.58 -17.17 -11.40
N SER A 175 25.38 -18.13 -10.49
CA SER A 175 26.47 -18.68 -9.67
C SER A 175 27.59 -19.14 -10.59
N ALA A 176 28.81 -18.66 -10.35
CA ALA A 176 29.98 -19.02 -11.14
C ALA A 176 30.43 -20.49 -10.94
N ASP A 177 29.68 -21.29 -10.16
CA ASP A 177 30.03 -22.66 -9.78
C ASP A 177 29.30 -23.76 -10.57
N GLU A 178 28.61 -23.45 -11.68
CA GLU A 178 28.04 -24.45 -12.61
C GLU A 178 28.69 -24.43 -14.00
N GLN A 179 30.03 -24.54 -14.06
CA GLN A 179 30.78 -24.88 -15.29
C GLN A 179 31.71 -26.07 -15.08
#